data_AF-A0AAV3T5A4-F1
#
_entry.id   AF-A0AAV3T5A4-F1
#
_cell.length_a   1.000
_cell.length_b   1.000
_cell.length_c   1.000
_cell.angle_alpha   90.00
_cell.angle_beta   90.00
_cell.angle_gamma   90.00
#
_symmetry.space_group_name_H-M   'P 1'
#
loop_
_entity.id
_entity.type
_entity.pdbx_description
1 polymer ?
#
loop_
_entity_poly.entity_id
_entity_poly.type
_entity_poly.pdbx_seq_one_letter_code
_entity_poly.pdbx_strand_id
1 'polypeptide(L)'
;MGTRHVNFRLPDELLEKADVAAEVTHKNRTEIVTEALREYLNTVEDDEAFREAVVELYLDDEIEFSTLKEFVGRQDAEAVRSSKALLDQGEELAEELADL
;
A
#
# COMPACT_ATOMS: atom_id res chain seq x y z
N MET A 1 13.06 5.12 -13.52
CA MET A 1 11.96 5.55 -12.62
C MET A 1 11.92 7.06 -12.63
N GLY A 2 10.76 7.67 -12.89
CA GLY A 2 10.59 9.13 -12.80
C GLY A 2 10.32 9.56 -11.36
N THR A 3 10.55 10.84 -11.05
CA THR A 3 10.13 11.44 -9.77
C THR A 3 8.90 12.31 -9.99
N ARG A 4 8.00 12.32 -9.02
CA ARG A 4 6.83 13.21 -8.99
C ARG A 4 7.02 14.19 -7.83
N HIS A 5 6.92 15.50 -8.11
CA HIS A 5 6.95 16.50 -7.05
C HIS A 5 5.64 16.46 -6.25
N VAL A 6 5.76 16.41 -4.93
CA VAL A 6 4.65 16.34 -3.97
C VAL A 6 4.90 17.33 -2.84
N ASN A 7 3.83 17.90 -2.27
CA ASN A 7 3.92 18.84 -1.16
C ASN A 7 3.38 18.18 0.10
N PHE A 8 4.20 18.13 1.16
CA PHE A 8 3.81 17.60 2.46
C PHE A 8 3.82 18.71 3.52
N ARG A 9 2.97 18.56 4.53
CA ARG A 9 3.07 19.34 5.77
C ARG A 9 3.70 18.45 6.82
N LEU A 10 4.84 18.88 7.36
CA LEU A 10 5.56 18.20 8.42
C LEU A 10 5.53 19.08 9.67
N PRO A 11 5.44 18.51 10.87
CA PRO A 11 5.67 19.26 12.10
C PRO A 11 7.07 19.90 12.08
N ASP A 12 7.19 21.14 12.56
CA ASP A 12 8.46 21.89 12.54
C ASP A 12 9.59 21.11 13.22
N GLU A 13 9.31 20.46 14.36
CA GLU A 13 10.26 19.63 15.08
C GLU A 13 10.80 18.46 14.24
N LEU A 14 9.96 17.86 13.40
CA LEU A 14 10.39 16.75 12.54
C LEU A 14 11.27 17.25 11.39
N LEU A 15 10.94 18.43 10.84
CA LEU A 15 11.74 19.07 9.81
C LEU A 15 13.13 19.45 10.35
N GLU A 16 13.21 20.02 11.55
CA GLU A 16 14.49 20.34 12.21
C GLU A 16 15.37 19.10 12.40
N LYS A 17 14.78 17.97 12.84
CA LYS A 17 15.51 16.71 12.97
C LYS A 17 16.00 16.18 11.62
N ALA A 18 15.18 16.28 10.57
CA ALA A 18 15.56 15.87 9.22
C ALA A 18 16.70 16.73 8.67
N ASP A 19 16.71 18.04 8.98
CA ASP A 19 17.79 18.96 8.59
C ASP A 19 19.11 18.60 9.27
N VAL A 20 19.09 18.33 10.58
CA VAL A 20 20.29 17.89 11.30
C VAL A 20 20.81 16.57 10.73
N ALA A 21 19.92 15.61 10.45
CA ALA A 21 20.30 14.33 9.84
C ALA A 21 20.92 14.52 8.45
N ALA A 22 20.37 15.40 7.63
CA ALA A 22 20.89 15.75 6.31
C ALA A 22 22.32 16.30 6.40
N GLU A 23 22.57 17.24 7.31
CA GLU A 23 23.91 17.81 7.54
C GLU A 23 24.92 16.76 8.00
N VAL A 24 24.56 15.91 8.97
CA VAL A 24 25.45 14.87 9.52
C VAL A 24 25.77 13.78 8.50
N THR A 25 24.81 13.42 7.65
CA THR A 25 24.96 12.34 6.66
C THR A 25 25.42 12.83 5.29
N HIS A 26 25.57 14.15 5.10
CA HIS A 26 25.86 14.78 3.82
C HIS A 26 24.85 14.43 2.71
N LYS A 27 23.57 14.31 3.09
CA LYS A 27 22.45 14.02 2.19
C LYS A 27 21.54 15.23 2.08
N ASN A 28 20.68 15.26 1.07
CA ASN A 28 19.61 16.25 0.99
C ASN A 28 18.31 15.75 1.65
N ARG A 29 17.38 16.68 1.93
CA ARG A 29 16.08 16.36 2.55
C ARG A 29 15.28 15.29 1.81
N THR A 30 15.32 15.30 0.47
CA THR A 30 14.62 14.31 -0.35
C THR A 30 15.20 12.92 -0.13
N GLU A 31 16.52 12.79 -0.02
CA GLU A 31 17.18 11.52 0.29
C GLU A 31 16.80 11.01 1.68
N ILE A 32 16.81 11.87 2.70
CA ILE A 32 16.38 11.52 4.07
C ILE A 32 14.95 10.98 4.08
N VAL A 33 14.01 11.71 3.46
CA VAL A 33 12.59 11.31 3.40
C VAL A 33 12.41 10.04 2.57
N THR A 34 13.14 9.89 1.47
CA THR A 34 13.07 8.70 0.62
C THR A 34 13.56 7.46 1.35
N GLU A 35 14.67 7.56 2.09
CA GLU A 35 15.21 6.45 2.87
C GLU A 35 14.28 6.07 4.02
N ALA A 36 13.80 7.05 4.79
CA ALA A 36 12.87 6.80 5.89
C ALA A 36 11.57 6.16 5.40
N LEU A 37 11.03 6.62 4.26
CA LEU A 37 9.82 6.04 3.69
C LEU A 37 10.06 4.61 3.20
N ARG A 38 11.21 4.32 2.56
CA ARG A 38 11.56 2.96 2.14
C ARG A 38 11.73 2.02 3.32
N GLU A 39 12.38 2.46 4.39
CA GLU A 39 12.56 1.67 5.60
C GLU A 39 11.21 1.37 6.26
N TYR A 40 10.33 2.36 6.36
CA TYR A 40 8.97 2.16 6.85
C TYR A 40 8.21 1.15 5.99
N LEU A 41 8.22 1.32 4.66
CA LEU A 41 7.52 0.42 3.74
C LEU A 41 8.04 -1.02 3.82
N ASN A 42 9.36 -1.21 3.84
CA ASN A 42 9.94 -2.55 4.02
C ASN A 42 9.52 -3.19 5.35
N THR A 43 9.38 -2.39 6.42
CA THR A 43 8.96 -2.89 7.73
C THR A 43 7.49 -3.35 7.72
N VAL A 44 6.61 -2.60 7.03
CA VAL A 44 5.19 -2.95 6.97
C VAL A 44 4.87 -4.01 5.90
N GLU A 45 5.70 -4.17 4.87
CA GLU A 45 5.53 -5.22 3.86
C GLU A 45 5.64 -6.64 4.45
N ASP A 46 6.45 -6.79 5.50
CA ASP A 46 6.59 -8.06 6.24
C ASP A 46 5.51 -8.24 7.32
N ASP A 47 4.63 -7.24 7.53
CA ASP A 47 3.55 -7.29 8.51
C ASP A 47 2.31 -8.00 7.93
N GLU A 48 1.90 -9.10 8.55
CA GLU A 48 0.73 -9.89 8.14
C GLU A 48 -0.57 -9.07 8.17
N ALA A 49 -0.73 -8.19 9.17
CA ALA A 49 -1.90 -7.33 9.27
C ALA A 49 -1.94 -6.28 8.16
N PHE A 50 -0.77 -5.79 7.73
CA PHE A 50 -0.70 -4.89 6.57
C PHE A 50 -1.09 -5.62 5.28
N ARG A 51 -0.61 -6.85 5.08
CA ARG A 51 -0.98 -7.67 3.91
C ARG A 51 -2.47 -7.98 3.88
N GLU A 52 -3.07 -8.29 5.03
CA GLU A 52 -4.51 -8.50 5.16
C GLU A 52 -5.30 -7.23 4.80
N ALA A 53 -4.90 -6.07 5.33
CA ALA A 53 -5.52 -4.79 4.98
C ALA A 53 -5.43 -4.46 3.48
N VAL A 54 -4.30 -4.77 2.83
CA VAL A 54 -4.16 -4.60 1.36
C VAL A 54 -5.10 -5.55 0.60
N VAL A 55 -5.32 -6.77 1.10
CA VAL A 55 -6.30 -7.70 0.51
C VAL A 55 -7.72 -7.15 0.63
N GLU A 56 -8.10 -6.65 1.81
CA GLU A 56 -9.42 -6.02 2.02
C GLU A 56 -9.66 -4.87 1.06
N LEU A 57 -8.71 -3.94 0.93
CA LEU A 57 -8.80 -2.83 -0.03
C LEU A 57 -8.99 -3.30 -1.48
N TYR A 58 -8.43 -4.45 -1.86
CA TYR A 58 -8.64 -5.01 -3.18
C TYR A 58 -10.02 -5.64 -3.34
N LEU A 59 -10.51 -6.34 -2.30
CA LEU A 59 -11.87 -6.87 -2.29
C LEU A 59 -12.90 -5.75 -2.39
N ASP A 60 -12.64 -4.60 -1.76
CA ASP A 60 -13.49 -3.41 -1.79
C ASP A 60 -13.30 -2.50 -3.03
N ASP A 61 -12.51 -2.92 -4.02
CA ASP A 61 -12.21 -2.16 -5.26
C ASP A 61 -11.52 -0.79 -5.03
N GLU A 62 -10.91 -0.58 -3.86
CA GLU A 62 -10.16 0.65 -3.56
C GLU A 62 -8.76 0.67 -4.19
N ILE A 63 -8.22 -0.51 -4.51
CA ILE A 63 -6.92 -0.66 -5.19
C ILE A 63 -6.98 -1.60 -6.38
N GLU A 64 -6.08 -1.36 -7.33
CA GLU A 64 -5.93 -2.17 -8.53
C GLU A 64 -5.19 -3.49 -8.24
N PHE A 65 -5.43 -4.51 -9.06
CA PHE A 65 -4.74 -5.81 -8.97
C PHE A 65 -3.20 -5.70 -9.05
N SER A 66 -2.69 -4.70 -9.77
CA SER A 66 -1.24 -4.45 -9.82
C SER A 66 -0.66 -4.06 -8.47
N THR A 67 -1.42 -3.29 -7.68
CA THR A 67 -1.02 -2.84 -6.35
C THR A 67 -1.06 -4.01 -5.37
N LEU A 68 -2.15 -4.80 -5.38
CA LEU A 68 -2.23 -6.03 -4.58
C LEU A 68 -1.01 -6.93 -4.85
N LYS A 69 -0.70 -7.17 -6.12
CA LYS A 69 0.42 -8.01 -6.54
C LYS A 69 1.79 -7.50 -6.09
N GLU A 70 1.97 -6.20 -5.92
CA GLU A 70 3.21 -5.60 -5.41
C GLU A 70 3.44 -5.99 -3.94
N PHE A 71 2.38 -5.96 -3.13
CA PHE A 71 2.47 -6.20 -1.69
C PHE A 71 2.36 -7.66 -1.27
N VAL A 72 1.47 -8.45 -1.88
CA VAL A 72 1.28 -9.87 -1.49
C VAL A 72 1.98 -10.85 -2.44
N GLY A 73 2.58 -10.35 -3.52
CA GLY A 73 3.21 -11.19 -4.55
C GLY A 73 2.20 -11.83 -5.51
N ARG A 74 2.71 -12.34 -6.63
CA ARG A 74 1.87 -12.83 -7.74
C ARG A 74 0.94 -13.99 -7.34
N GLN A 75 1.46 -14.98 -6.63
CA GLN A 75 0.70 -16.19 -6.35
C GLN A 75 -0.50 -15.89 -5.45
N ASP A 76 -0.26 -15.19 -4.35
CA ASP A 76 -1.31 -14.83 -3.39
C ASP A 76 -2.32 -13.88 -4.01
N ALA A 77 -1.86 -12.91 -4.81
CA ALA A 77 -2.76 -12.00 -5.52
C ALA A 77 -3.72 -12.74 -6.47
N GLU A 78 -3.24 -13.72 -7.24
CA GLU A 78 -4.10 -14.52 -8.15
C GLU A 78 -5.11 -15.38 -7.35
N ALA A 79 -4.73 -15.87 -6.17
CA ALA A 79 -5.63 -16.61 -5.28
C ALA A 79 -6.73 -15.69 -4.72
N VAL A 80 -6.37 -14.50 -4.26
CA VAL A 80 -7.32 -13.48 -3.80
C VAL A 80 -8.26 -13.06 -4.93
N ARG A 81 -7.75 -12.78 -6.13
CA ARG A 81 -8.57 -12.43 -7.30
C ARG A 81 -9.56 -13.52 -7.68
N SER A 82 -9.12 -14.78 -7.62
CA SER A 82 -10.00 -15.92 -7.88
C SER A 82 -11.09 -16.04 -6.82
N SER A 83 -10.75 -15.77 -5.56
CA SER A 83 -11.71 -15.76 -4.44
C SER A 83 -12.73 -14.62 -4.60
N LYS A 84 -12.28 -13.42 -4.95
CA LYS A 84 -13.15 -12.28 -5.25
C LYS A 84 -14.18 -12.62 -6.33
N ALA A 85 -13.73 -13.14 -7.47
CA ALA A 85 -14.62 -13.50 -8.57
C ALA A 85 -15.69 -14.56 -8.19
N LEU A 86 -15.38 -15.45 -7.25
CA LEU A 86 -16.36 -16.41 -6.73
C LEU A 86 -17.36 -15.77 -5.76
N LEU A 87 -16.91 -14.79 -4.95
CA LEU A 87 -17.79 -14.03 -4.06
C LEU A 87 -18.78 -13.19 -4.88
N ASP A 88 -18.29 -12.47 -5.89
CA ASP A 88 -19.11 -11.65 -6.78
C ASP A 88 -20.21 -12.50 -7.48
N GLN A 89 -19.85 -13.69 -7.97
CA GLN A 89 -20.81 -14.64 -8.55
C GLN A 89 -21.82 -15.17 -7.52
N GLY A 90 -21.38 -15.40 -6.28
CA GLY A 90 -22.23 -15.86 -5.20
C GLY A 90 -23.27 -14.82 -4.81
N GLU A 91 -22.88 -13.55 -4.77
CA GLU A 91 -23.77 -12.42 -4.50
C GLU A 91 -24.83 -12.26 -5.60
N GLU A 92 -24.41 -12.32 -6.88
CA GLU A 92 -25.32 -12.27 -8.03
C GLU A 92 -26.39 -13.37 -7.96
N LEU A 93 -25.99 -14.60 -7.65
CA LEU A 93 -26.92 -15.73 -7.50
C LEU A 93 -27.86 -15.58 -6.29
N ALA A 94 -27.36 -15.01 -5.19
CA ALA A 94 -28.16 -14.78 -4.00
C ALA A 94 -29.25 -13.72 -4.26
N GLU A 95 -28.93 -12.66 -4.99
CA GLU A 95 -29.90 -11.66 -5.43
C GLU A 95 -30.97 -12.25 -6.36
N GLU A 96 -30.57 -13.05 -7.36
CA GLU A 96 -31.51 -13.72 -8.28
C GLU A 96 -32.50 -14.62 -7.52
N LEU A 97 -32.02 -15.34 -6.50
CA LEU A 97 -32.87 -16.20 -5.66
C LEU A 97 -33.79 -15.41 -4.71
N ALA A 98 -33.37 -14.22 -4.26
CA ALA A 98 -34.17 -13.38 -3.37
C ALA A 98 -35.33 -12.68 -4.09
N ASP A 99 -35.18 -12.44 -5.40
CA ASP A 99 -36.19 -11.80 -6.27
C ASP A 99 -37.26 -12.77 -6.79
N LEU A 100 -37.21 -14.06 -6.42
CA LEU A 100 -38.07 -15.16 -6.90
C LEU A 100 -39.19 -15.53 -5.91
#